data_AF-A0A2E6P461-F1
#
_entry.id   AF-A0A2E6P461-F1
#
_cell.length_a   1.000
_cell.length_b   1.000
_cell.length_c   1.000
_cell.angle_alpha   90.00
_cell.angle_beta   90.00
_cell.angle_gamma   90.00
#
_symmetry.space_group_name_H-M   'P 1'
#
loop_
_entity.id
_entity.type
_entity.pdbx_description
1 polymer ?
#
loop_
_entity_poly.entity_id
_entity_poly.type
_entity_poly.pdbx_seq_one_letter_code
_entity_poly.pdbx_strand_id
1 'polypeptide(L)'
;MALNVLETIKKLVPCDPELLFLEARAYEAVGDTNNAMSIYESLINLAPDFPGSYNNLALLYAAQGNLKHAEALIFQGLATDTIYQTLYTNLNKLYVARAATFYGRALGFEQNESSEPNVALPLVLTDSKELHHNITPSDIPDSVTCN
;
A
#
# COMPACT_ATOMS: atom_id res chain seq x y z
N MET A 1 2.58 -13.18 18.23
CA MET A 1 3.43 -12.42 19.17
C MET A 1 3.52 -10.94 18.79
N ALA A 2 3.76 -10.58 17.52
CA ALA A 2 3.83 -9.19 17.06
C ALA A 2 2.55 -8.36 17.30
N LEU A 3 1.36 -8.88 16.93
CA LEU A 3 0.09 -8.18 17.13
C LEU A 3 -0.20 -7.85 18.62
N ASN A 4 0.07 -8.79 19.53
CA ASN A 4 -0.14 -8.59 20.97
C ASN A 4 0.77 -7.49 21.57
N VAL A 5 1.98 -7.33 21.03
CA VAL A 5 2.89 -6.23 21.43
C VAL A 5 2.37 -4.90 20.92
N LEU A 6 1.91 -4.85 19.66
CA LEU A 6 1.34 -3.64 19.06
C LEU A 6 0.06 -3.17 19.77
N GLU A 7 -0.83 -4.09 20.16
CA GLU A 7 -2.02 -3.76 20.97
C GLU A 7 -1.67 -3.08 22.30
N THR A 8 -0.55 -3.48 22.92
CA THR A 8 -0.09 -2.88 24.17
C THR A 8 0.46 -1.47 23.95
N ILE A 9 1.22 -1.26 22.87
CA ILE A 9 1.81 0.04 22.53
C ILE A 9 0.72 1.02 22.06
N LYS A 10 -0.28 0.56 21.31
CA LYS A 10 -1.40 1.38 20.81
C LYS A 10 -2.21 2.01 21.94
N LYS A 11 -2.33 1.34 23.09
CA LYS A 11 -2.97 1.91 24.30
C LYS A 11 -2.19 3.10 24.87
N LEU A 12 -0.89 3.21 24.57
CA LEU A 12 -0.02 4.28 25.03
C LEU A 12 0.08 5.41 24.00
N VAL A 13 0.05 5.07 22.71
CA VAL A 13 0.15 6.02 21.58
C VAL A 13 -0.81 5.61 20.45
N PRO A 14 -2.11 5.96 20.52
CA PRO A 14 -3.14 5.38 19.65
C PRO A 14 -3.14 5.86 18.20
N CYS A 15 -2.44 6.95 17.88
CA CYS A 15 -2.46 7.59 16.56
C CYS A 15 -1.06 7.81 15.97
N ASP A 16 -0.07 7.01 16.39
CA ASP A 16 1.24 7.04 15.74
C ASP A 16 1.16 6.35 14.36
N PRO A 17 1.38 7.09 13.25
CA PRO A 17 1.27 6.52 11.91
C PRO A 17 2.29 5.41 11.65
N GLU A 18 3.48 5.46 12.25
CA GLU A 18 4.46 4.39 12.13
C GLU A 18 3.97 3.10 12.82
N LEU A 19 3.36 3.23 14.00
CA LEU A 19 2.79 2.12 14.74
C LEU A 19 1.62 1.47 13.99
N LEU A 20 0.70 2.28 13.47
CA LEU A 20 -0.40 1.82 12.64
C LEU A 20 0.11 1.15 11.36
N PHE A 21 1.18 1.67 10.76
CA PHE A 21 1.80 1.08 9.57
C PHE A 21 2.39 -0.31 9.88
N LEU A 22 3.04 -0.47 11.02
CA LEU A 22 3.54 -1.77 11.50
C LEU A 22 2.40 -2.74 11.83
N GLU A 23 1.28 -2.24 12.38
CA GLU A 23 0.06 -3.02 12.63
C GLU A 23 -0.54 -3.55 11.34
N ALA A 24 -0.72 -2.70 10.33
CA ALA A 24 -1.19 -3.13 9.02
C ALA A 24 -0.28 -4.23 8.43
N ARG A 25 1.04 -4.04 8.46
CA ARG A 25 2.01 -5.05 7.99
C ARG A 25 1.94 -6.36 8.79
N ALA A 26 1.66 -6.28 10.09
CA ALA A 26 1.49 -7.48 10.91
C ALA A 26 0.23 -8.25 10.50
N TYR A 27 -0.87 -7.55 10.16
CA TYR A 27 -2.07 -8.17 9.58
C TYR A 27 -1.80 -8.77 8.20
N GLU A 28 -1.06 -8.10 7.32
CA GLU A 28 -0.61 -8.67 6.04
C GLU A 28 0.16 -9.99 6.25
N ALA A 29 1.10 -10.00 7.19
CA ALA A 29 1.95 -11.16 7.47
C ALA A 29 1.18 -12.38 7.99
N VAL A 30 0.02 -12.18 8.63
CA VAL A 30 -0.87 -13.26 9.07
C VAL A 30 -1.98 -13.58 8.06
N GLY A 31 -1.98 -12.93 6.90
CA GLY A 31 -2.94 -13.13 5.83
C GLY A 31 -4.29 -12.46 6.05
N ASP A 32 -4.42 -11.58 7.04
CA ASP A 32 -5.63 -10.82 7.30
C ASP A 32 -5.64 -9.53 6.47
N THR A 33 -5.89 -9.70 5.18
CA THR A 33 -5.86 -8.60 4.21
C THR A 33 -6.90 -7.52 4.52
N ASN A 34 -8.06 -7.88 5.07
CA ASN A 34 -9.13 -6.92 5.32
C ASN A 34 -8.73 -5.91 6.41
N ASN A 35 -8.17 -6.39 7.52
CA ASN A 35 -7.69 -5.50 8.58
C ASN A 35 -6.49 -4.66 8.12
N ALA A 36 -5.57 -5.26 7.35
CA ALA A 36 -4.46 -4.51 6.77
C ALA A 36 -4.93 -3.35 5.88
N MET A 37 -5.87 -3.62 4.95
CA MET A 37 -6.44 -2.59 4.07
C MET A 37 -7.13 -1.48 4.86
N SER A 38 -7.97 -1.83 5.83
CA SER A 38 -8.66 -0.84 6.67
C SER A 38 -7.69 0.08 7.40
N ILE A 39 -6.58 -0.44 7.90
CA ILE A 39 -5.58 0.37 8.60
C ILE A 39 -4.83 1.27 7.60
N TYR A 40 -4.44 0.78 6.43
CA TYR A 40 -3.82 1.64 5.41
C TYR A 40 -4.75 2.76 4.92
N GLU A 41 -6.04 2.48 4.75
CA GLU A 41 -7.03 3.51 4.43
C GLU A 41 -7.14 4.55 5.56
N SER A 42 -7.11 4.11 6.82
CA SER A 42 -7.08 5.04 7.96
C SER A 42 -5.81 5.89 7.99
N LEU A 43 -4.65 5.30 7.65
CA LEU A 43 -3.37 5.99 7.57
C LEU A 43 -3.34 7.04 6.47
N ILE A 44 -3.94 6.77 5.31
CA ILE A 44 -4.05 7.74 4.21
C ILE A 44 -4.86 8.97 4.65
N ASN A 45 -5.88 8.78 5.50
CA ASN A 45 -6.67 9.89 6.03
C ASN A 45 -5.95 10.65 7.16
N LEU A 46 -5.21 9.94 8.02
CA LEU A 46 -4.50 10.50 9.16
C LEU A 46 -3.19 11.21 8.77
N ALA A 47 -2.44 10.58 7.87
CA ALA A 47 -1.10 10.97 7.42
C ALA A 47 -1.03 10.84 5.88
N PRO A 48 -1.67 11.77 5.14
CA PRO A 48 -1.73 11.72 3.68
C PRO A 48 -0.36 11.90 3.02
N ASP A 49 0.65 12.34 3.75
CA ASP A 49 2.04 12.48 3.30
C ASP A 49 2.90 11.23 3.55
N PHE A 50 2.27 10.11 3.93
CA PHE A 50 2.92 8.83 4.19
C PHE A 50 2.89 7.90 2.95
N PRO A 51 3.90 7.94 2.04
CA PRO A 51 3.89 7.20 0.77
C PRO A 51 3.81 5.68 0.95
N GLY A 52 4.29 5.16 2.10
CA GLY A 52 4.25 3.73 2.40
C GLY A 52 2.84 3.15 2.47
N SER A 53 1.86 3.93 2.94
CA SER A 53 0.47 3.49 3.08
C SER A 53 -0.19 3.28 1.72
N TYR A 54 0.05 4.21 0.79
CA TYR A 54 -0.39 4.09 -0.59
C TYR A 54 0.24 2.88 -1.28
N ASN A 55 1.55 2.70 -1.10
CA ASN A 55 2.28 1.59 -1.70
C ASN A 55 1.72 0.25 -1.23
N ASN A 56 1.68 0.01 0.08
CA ASN A 56 1.24 -1.28 0.60
C ASN A 56 -0.26 -1.55 0.34
N LEU A 57 -1.12 -0.53 0.38
CA LEU A 57 -2.52 -0.70 -0.04
C LEU A 57 -2.64 -1.06 -1.53
N ALA A 58 -1.82 -0.45 -2.40
CA ALA A 58 -1.78 -0.80 -3.82
C ALA A 58 -1.37 -2.26 -4.04
N LEU A 59 -0.44 -2.78 -3.22
CA LEU A 59 -0.06 -4.19 -3.25
C LEU A 59 -1.25 -5.11 -2.96
N LEU A 60 -2.05 -4.79 -1.94
CA LEU A 60 -3.22 -5.58 -1.57
C LEU A 60 -4.29 -5.55 -2.67
N TYR A 61 -4.53 -4.40 -3.29
CA TYR A 61 -5.43 -4.31 -4.45
C TYR A 61 -4.89 -5.08 -5.67
N ALA A 62 -3.58 -5.02 -5.93
CA ALA A 62 -2.97 -5.77 -7.03
C ALA A 62 -3.06 -7.29 -6.81
N ALA A 63 -2.87 -7.76 -5.58
CA ALA A 63 -3.03 -9.18 -5.22
C ALA A 63 -4.48 -9.68 -5.41
N GLN A 64 -5.46 -8.78 -5.33
CA GLN A 64 -6.88 -9.06 -5.64
C GLN A 64 -7.22 -8.93 -7.13
N GLY A 65 -6.24 -8.62 -7.99
CA GLY A 65 -6.44 -8.39 -9.42
C GLY A 65 -7.03 -7.01 -9.76
N ASN A 66 -7.17 -6.11 -8.78
CA ASN A 66 -7.69 -4.76 -9.00
C ASN A 66 -6.55 -3.79 -9.37
N LEU A 67 -5.97 -4.02 -10.54
CA LEU A 67 -4.80 -3.27 -11.02
C LEU A 67 -5.08 -1.77 -11.20
N LYS A 68 -6.33 -1.40 -11.53
CA LYS A 68 -6.74 0.01 -11.66
C LYS A 68 -6.68 0.77 -10.34
N HIS A 69 -7.15 0.18 -9.24
CA HIS A 69 -7.06 0.82 -7.92
C HIS A 69 -5.61 0.86 -7.43
N ALA A 70 -4.83 -0.20 -7.67
CA ALA A 70 -3.41 -0.22 -7.36
C ALA A 70 -2.66 0.93 -8.08
N GLU A 71 -2.92 1.13 -9.38
CA GLU A 71 -2.35 2.23 -10.16
C GLU A 71 -2.70 3.61 -9.57
N ALA A 72 -3.98 3.82 -9.26
CA ALA A 72 -4.45 5.09 -8.70
C ALA A 72 -3.78 5.41 -7.36
N LEU A 73 -3.65 4.42 -6.47
CA LEU A 73 -2.97 4.57 -5.19
C LEU A 73 -1.48 4.87 -5.36
N ILE A 74 -0.81 4.19 -6.29
CA ILE A 74 0.61 4.46 -6.57
C ILE A 74 0.79 5.91 -7.03
N PHE A 75 -0.09 6.43 -7.89
CA PHE A 75 -0.06 7.84 -8.29
C PHE A 75 -0.33 8.81 -7.14
N GLN A 76 -1.25 8.48 -6.24
CA GLN A 76 -1.49 9.28 -5.04
C GLN A 76 -0.25 9.34 -4.16
N GLY A 77 0.41 8.21 -3.89
CA GLY A 77 1.66 8.19 -3.12
C GLY A 77 2.81 8.95 -3.79
N LEU A 78 2.91 8.90 -5.13
CA LEU A 78 3.93 9.67 -5.86
C LEU A 78 3.69 11.19 -5.79
N ALA A 79 2.45 11.62 -5.56
CA ALA A 79 2.13 13.03 -5.35
C ALA A 79 2.59 13.54 -3.97
N THR A 80 2.82 12.65 -3.00
CA THR A 80 3.23 13.01 -1.64
C THR A 80 4.75 13.05 -1.49
N ASP A 81 5.45 12.08 -2.09
CA ASP A 81 6.90 12.06 -2.17
C ASP A 81 7.35 11.62 -3.57
N THR A 82 7.87 12.58 -4.32
CA THR A 82 8.35 12.39 -5.71
C THR A 82 9.69 11.66 -5.81
N ILE A 83 10.34 11.31 -4.70
CA ILE A 83 11.63 10.61 -4.66
C ILE A 83 11.46 9.18 -4.10
N TYR A 84 10.24 8.78 -3.76
CA TYR A 84 9.95 7.47 -3.17
C TYR A 84 10.15 6.30 -4.17
N GLN A 85 11.35 5.72 -4.14
CA GLN A 85 11.82 4.76 -5.15
C GLN A 85 10.97 3.49 -5.24
N THR A 86 10.40 3.04 -4.11
CA THR A 86 9.56 1.83 -4.08
C THR A 86 8.27 2.01 -4.89
N LEU A 87 7.64 3.20 -4.85
CA LEU A 87 6.45 3.48 -5.67
C LEU A 87 6.78 3.48 -7.17
N TYR A 88 7.89 4.10 -7.59
CA TYR A 88 8.35 4.01 -8.98
C TYR A 88 8.66 2.57 -9.41
N THR A 89 9.31 1.81 -8.54
CA THR A 89 9.61 0.39 -8.78
C THR A 89 8.32 -0.40 -9.02
N ASN A 90 7.29 -0.17 -8.21
CA ASN A 90 6.02 -0.86 -8.31
C ASN A 90 5.18 -0.39 -9.50
N LEU A 91 5.21 0.91 -9.83
CA LEU A 91 4.59 1.44 -11.04
C LEU A 91 5.20 0.82 -12.30
N ASN A 92 6.53 0.73 -12.35
CA ASN A 92 7.25 0.12 -13.47
C ASN A 92 6.86 -1.36 -13.65
N LYS A 93 6.81 -2.13 -12.56
CA LYS A 93 6.37 -3.53 -12.59
C LYS A 93 4.94 -3.67 -13.10
N LEU A 94 4.04 -2.81 -12.62
CA LEU A 94 2.65 -2.75 -13.07
C LEU A 94 2.55 -2.50 -14.58
N TYR A 95 3.28 -1.51 -15.10
CA TYR A 95 3.27 -1.22 -16.53
C TYR A 95 3.91 -2.31 -17.38
N VAL A 96 4.99 -2.95 -16.90
CA VAL A 96 5.59 -4.10 -17.59
C VAL A 96 4.59 -5.24 -17.72
N ALA A 97 3.81 -5.56 -16.67
CA ALA A 97 2.79 -6.59 -16.75
C ALA A 97 1.66 -6.23 -17.74
N ARG A 98 1.17 -4.99 -17.70
CA ARG A 98 0.15 -4.52 -18.66
C ARG A 98 0.65 -4.59 -20.10
N ALA A 99 1.88 -4.13 -20.35
CA ALA A 99 2.50 -4.18 -21.67
C ALA A 99 2.61 -5.63 -22.17
N ALA A 100 3.12 -6.55 -21.33
CA ALA A 100 3.22 -7.97 -21.67
C ALA A 100 1.87 -8.57 -22.09
N THR A 101 0.79 -8.21 -21.41
CA THR A 101 -0.57 -8.63 -21.79
C THR A 101 -1.01 -8.07 -23.12
N PHE A 102 -0.87 -6.76 -23.35
CA PHE A 102 -1.28 -6.16 -24.62
C PHE A 102 -0.49 -6.76 -25.80
N TYR A 103 0.81 -7.03 -25.61
CA TYR A 103 1.61 -7.75 -26.61
C TYR A 103 1.13 -9.18 -26.82
N GLY A 104 0.81 -9.93 -25.75
CA GLY A 104 0.25 -11.28 -25.85
C GLY A 104 -1.06 -11.32 -26.64
N ARG A 105 -1.96 -10.35 -26.39
CA ARG A 105 -3.22 -10.19 -27.14
C ARG A 105 -2.98 -9.85 -28.60
N ALA A 106 -2.08 -8.90 -28.89
CA ALA A 106 -1.75 -8.52 -30.26
C ALA A 106 -1.14 -9.68 -31.07
N LEU A 107 -0.41 -10.58 -30.41
CA LEU A 107 0.19 -11.77 -31.02
C LEU A 107 -0.77 -12.97 -31.08
N GLY A 108 -1.99 -12.84 -30.56
CA GLY A 108 -3.01 -13.90 -30.57
C GLY A 108 -2.78 -15.02 -29.56
N PHE A 109 -1.99 -14.78 -28.51
CA PHE A 109 -1.71 -15.78 -27.46
C PHE A 109 -2.83 -15.93 -26.41
N GLU A 110 -3.79 -15.00 -26.33
CA GLU A 110 -4.93 -15.07 -25.40
C GLU A 110 -6.26 -14.90 -26.15
N GLN A 111 -7.05 -15.97 -26.28
CA GLN A 111 -8.41 -15.91 -26.87
C GLN A 111 -9.53 -15.63 -25.85
N ASN A 112 -9.20 -15.29 -24.60
CA ASN A 112 -10.20 -14.96 -23.58
C ASN A 112 -10.12 -13.46 -23.22
N GLU A 113 -10.94 -12.66 -23.90
CA GLU A 113 -10.92 -11.18 -23.87
C GLU A 113 -11.32 -10.56 -22.52
N SER A 114 -11.89 -11.33 -21.59
CA SER A 114 -12.65 -10.82 -20.45
C SER A 114 -11.96 -10.84 -19.10
N SER A 115 -10.79 -11.47 -18.97
CA SER A 115 -10.02 -11.44 -17.72
C SER A 115 -8.87 -10.45 -17.83
N GLU A 116 -8.85 -9.44 -16.95
CA GLU A 116 -7.57 -8.77 -16.66
C GLU A 116 -6.54 -9.85 -16.26
N PRO A 117 -5.27 -9.67 -16.64
CA PRO A 117 -4.24 -10.66 -16.40
C PRO A 117 -4.12 -10.93 -14.90
N ASN A 118 -4.33 -12.18 -14.50
CA ASN A 118 -3.89 -12.63 -13.18
C ASN A 118 -2.37 -12.89 -13.24
N VAL A 119 -1.60 -11.84 -13.59
CA VAL A 119 -0.15 -11.88 -13.42
C VAL A 119 0.06 -11.65 -11.94
N ALA A 120 0.55 -12.68 -11.24
CA ALA A 120 1.13 -12.50 -9.93
C ALA A 120 2.29 -11.49 -10.08
N LEU A 121 1.97 -10.22 -9.88
CA LEU A 121 2.89 -9.10 -9.97
C LEU A 121 3.67 -9.06 -8.66
N PRO A 122 4.99 -9.36 -8.66
CA PRO A 122 5.78 -9.26 -7.45
C PRO A 122 6.09 -7.78 -7.18
N LEU A 123 5.07 -7.03 -6.77
CA LEU A 123 5.24 -5.70 -6.21
C LEU A 123 5.99 -5.80 -4.88
N VAL A 124 6.66 -4.72 -4.50
CA VAL A 124 7.56 -4.66 -3.34
C VAL A 124 6.87 -3.92 -2.20
N LEU A 125 6.80 -4.54 -1.02
CA LEU A 125 6.34 -3.87 0.19
C LEU A 125 7.34 -2.78 0.57
N THR A 126 6.83 -1.69 1.13
CA THR A 126 7.65 -0.62 1.70
C THR A 126 8.54 -1.18 2.82
N ASP A 127 9.85 -0.92 2.71
CA ASP A 127 10.76 -1.18 3.82
C ASP A 127 10.55 -0.11 4.90
N SER A 128 10.45 -0.54 6.15
CA SER A 128 10.45 0.34 7.33
C SER A 128 11.61 1.35 7.35
N LYS A 129 12.76 1.03 6.72
CA LYS A 129 13.90 1.97 6.63
C LYS A 129 13.67 3.12 5.65
N GLU A 130 12.74 2.96 4.71
CA GLU A 130 12.35 4.01 3.77
C GLU A 130 11.30 4.96 4.34
N LEU A 131 10.84 4.72 5.57
CA LEU A 131 10.01 5.65 6.33
C LEU A 131 10.89 6.82 6.82
N HIS A 132 11.35 7.68 5.90
CA HIS A 132 12.07 8.92 6.24
C HIS A 132 11.12 10.04 6.69
N HIS A 133 10.01 9.68 7.34
CA HIS A 133 8.90 10.58 7.53
C HIS A 133 8.85 11.09 8.97
N ASN A 134 9.32 12.32 9.17
CA ASN A 134 9.25 13.02 10.45
C ASN A 134 7.82 13.52 10.71
N ILE A 135 6.87 12.63 11.00
CA ILE A 135 5.59 13.06 11.58
C ILE A 135 5.88 13.37 13.04
N THR A 136 5.82 14.65 13.39
CA THR A 136 5.81 15.02 14.80
C THR A 136 4.37 14.94 15.30
N PRO A 137 4.13 14.62 16.59
CA PRO A 137 2.77 14.55 17.13
C PRO A 137 1.94 15.84 16.95
N SER A 138 2.57 16.98 16.65
CA SER A 138 1.90 18.25 16.35
C SER A 138 1.37 18.37 14.91
N ASP A 139 1.77 17.47 14.00
CA ASP A 139 1.36 17.48 12.60
C ASP A 139 0.03 16.72 12.38
N ILE A 140 -0.46 16.01 13.40
CA ILE A 140 -1.76 15.33 13.39
C ILE A 140 -2.86 16.38 13.65
N PRO A 141 -3.80 16.62 12.72
CA PRO A 141 -4.84 17.63 12.92
C PRO A 141 -5.72 17.30 14.14
N ASP A 142 -6.00 18.30 14.97
CA ASP A 142 -6.88 18.18 16.16
C ASP A 142 -8.27 17.60 15.87
N SER A 143 -8.72 17.63 14.60
CA SER A 143 -10.00 17.07 14.15
C SER A 143 -9.98 15.56 13.92
N VAL A 144 -8.81 14.92 13.91
CA VAL A 144 -8.71 13.46 13.80
C VAL A 144 -8.81 12.86 15.20
N THR A 145 -10.04 12.66 15.67
CA THR A 145 -10.28 11.98 16.95
C THR A 145 -9.80 10.53 16.84
N CYS A 146 -8.77 10.20 17.63
CA CYS A 146 -8.32 8.84 17.89
C CYS A 146 -9.42 8.04 18.61
N ASN A 147 -10.39 7.49 17.88
CA ASN A 147 -11.40 6.58 18.43
C ASN A 147 -11.04 5.13 18.11
#